data_AF-A0A7S2A816-F1
#
_entry.id   AF-A0A7S2A816-F1
#
_cell.length_a   1.000
_cell.length_b   1.000
_cell.length_c   1.000
_cell.angle_alpha   90.00
_cell.angle_beta   90.00
_cell.angle_gamma   90.00
#
_symmetry.space_group_name_H-M   'P 1'
#
loop_
_entity.id
_entity.type
_entity.pdbx_description
1 polymer ?
#
loop_
_entity_poly.entity_id
_entity_poly.type
_entity_poly.pdbx_seq_one_letter_code
_entity_poly.pdbx_strand_id
1 'polypeptide(L)'
;VLTMKTSYPHPESVWNWGDVMDQSVLMIRSPRHAIPSYMAMRHELEWSNGFADSFLRKEFIYTERPPLFSWAAWRDANFMTELQRWCYMIDFWMTNGQSMEADGANTTGQDPNCQTNMIDCRPKTVISYEKLNDRATGRQEIAKLAGVMDNQANVPIIQPAARNCVYNEVMLNSQPGWKNNAHRAGPVNDDYKFTMTQMLAMKQLFINMETKYGPDGEWGNDENAAYVVECMNQYLTEICAEII
;
A
#
# COMPACT_ATOMS: atom_id res chain seq x y z
N VAL A 1 15.32 -12.10 15.10
CA VAL A 1 14.27 -12.61 14.18
C VAL A 1 13.92 -11.48 13.23
N LEU A 2 14.11 -11.67 11.92
CA LEU A 2 13.64 -10.70 10.94
C LEU A 2 12.11 -10.83 10.85
N THR A 3 11.40 -9.76 11.18
CA THR A 3 9.94 -9.71 11.07
C THR A 3 9.59 -8.63 10.06
N MET A 4 8.94 -9.01 8.96
CA MET A 4 8.38 -8.05 8.02
C MET A 4 6.91 -7.87 8.36
N LYS A 5 6.55 -6.66 8.83
CA LYS A 5 5.16 -6.29 9.08
C LYS A 5 4.68 -5.40 7.95
N THR A 6 3.59 -5.81 7.31
CA THR A 6 2.89 -4.99 6.32
C THR A 6 1.76 -4.28 7.05
N SER A 7 2.01 -3.07 7.55
CA SER A 7 1.00 -2.26 8.21
C SER A 7 1.09 -0.82 7.75
N TYR A 8 -0.05 -0.26 7.37
CA TYR A 8 -0.25 1.18 7.31
C TYR A 8 -0.79 1.65 8.68
N PRO A 9 -0.37 2.81 9.23
CA PRO A 9 -1.12 3.54 10.24
C PRO A 9 -2.49 3.96 9.72
N HIS A 10 -3.41 3.00 9.62
CA HIS A 10 -4.81 3.29 9.32
C HIS A 10 -5.49 3.83 10.58
N PRO A 11 -6.24 4.95 10.52
CA PRO A 11 -6.90 5.54 11.69
C PRO A 11 -7.83 4.59 12.46
N GLU A 12 -8.24 3.49 11.84
CA GLU A 12 -9.14 2.49 12.42
C GLU A 12 -8.44 1.48 13.34
N SER A 13 -7.11 1.50 13.43
CA SER A 13 -6.37 0.56 14.27
C SER A 13 -5.18 1.22 14.95
N VAL A 14 -4.81 0.68 16.10
CA VAL A 14 -3.53 0.98 16.73
C VAL A 14 -2.47 0.16 16.02
N TRP A 15 -1.65 0.82 15.21
CA TRP A 15 -0.51 0.20 14.57
C TRP A 15 0.64 0.01 15.57
N ASN A 16 1.28 -1.17 15.57
CA ASN A 16 2.37 -1.53 16.49
C ASN A 16 3.30 -2.59 15.86
N TRP A 17 4.61 -2.37 15.91
CA TRP A 17 5.63 -3.32 15.42
C TRP A 17 6.34 -4.11 16.53
N GLY A 18 6.00 -3.89 17.79
CA GLY A 18 6.76 -4.41 18.94
C GLY A 18 7.67 -3.31 19.47
N ASP A 19 8.87 -3.67 19.92
CA ASP A 19 9.72 -2.73 20.64
C ASP A 19 10.62 -1.88 19.72
N VAL A 20 11.08 -2.41 18.58
CA VAL A 20 12.03 -1.71 17.68
C VAL A 20 11.78 -2.07 16.21
N MET A 21 11.78 -1.07 15.32
CA MET A 21 11.84 -1.24 13.87
C MET A 21 12.99 -0.41 13.27
N ASP A 22 13.92 -1.09 12.61
CA ASP A 22 15.16 -0.48 12.10
C ASP A 22 14.96 0.22 10.75
N GLN A 23 14.07 -0.31 9.91
CA GLN A 23 13.88 0.15 8.53
C GLN A 23 12.42 0.00 8.11
N SER A 24 11.98 0.91 7.24
CA SER A 24 10.70 0.81 6.54
C SER A 24 10.92 0.74 5.02
N VAL A 25 10.04 0.00 4.34
CA VAL A 25 9.89 0.01 2.89
C VAL A 25 8.46 0.41 2.58
N LEU A 26 8.27 1.43 1.76
CA LEU A 26 6.94 1.86 1.36
C LEU A 26 6.54 1.13 0.07
N MET A 27 5.50 0.31 0.14
CA MET A 27 4.89 -0.30 -1.04
C MET A 27 3.64 0.47 -1.44
N ILE A 28 3.64 1.03 -2.65
CA ILE A 28 2.52 1.79 -3.20
C ILE A 28 1.74 0.90 -4.16
N ARG A 29 0.42 1.04 -4.11
CA ARG A 29 -0.52 0.35 -5.00
C ARG A 29 -1.53 1.36 -5.53
N SER A 30 -1.96 1.21 -6.78
CA SER A 30 -2.98 2.07 -7.39
C SER A 30 -4.25 2.13 -6.52
N PRO A 31 -4.79 3.32 -6.18
CA PRO A 31 -6.01 3.46 -5.38
C PRO A 31 -7.23 2.82 -6.08
N ARG A 32 -7.20 2.75 -7.43
CA ARG A 32 -8.15 2.01 -8.28
C ARG A 32 -8.26 0.53 -7.91
N HIS A 33 -7.19 -0.05 -7.37
CA HIS A 33 -7.12 -1.45 -6.96
C HIS A 33 -7.05 -1.63 -5.44
N ALA A 34 -6.43 -0.67 -4.73
CA ALA A 34 -6.26 -0.71 -3.28
C ALA A 34 -7.60 -0.53 -2.55
N ILE A 35 -8.42 0.46 -2.93
CA ILE A 35 -9.70 0.75 -2.25
C ILE A 35 -10.69 -0.42 -2.33
N PRO A 36 -10.94 -1.06 -3.51
CA PRO A 36 -11.81 -2.23 -3.56
C PRO A 36 -11.22 -3.43 -2.78
N SER A 37 -9.89 -3.60 -2.80
CA SER A 37 -9.24 -4.67 -2.04
C SER A 37 -9.40 -4.49 -0.53
N TYR A 38 -9.30 -3.24 -0.05
CA TYR A 38 -9.52 -2.86 1.33
C TYR A 38 -10.97 -3.13 1.76
N MET A 39 -11.95 -2.68 0.96
CA MET A 39 -13.35 -2.92 1.25
C MET A 39 -13.71 -4.40 1.28
N ALA A 40 -13.15 -5.21 0.37
CA ALA A 40 -13.34 -6.65 0.40
C ALA A 40 -12.77 -7.29 1.66
N MET A 41 -11.59 -6.84 2.13
CA MET A 41 -11.05 -7.30 3.42
C MET A 41 -11.94 -6.89 4.60
N ARG A 42 -12.43 -5.65 4.62
CA ARG A 42 -13.37 -5.17 5.66
C ARG A 42 -14.66 -6.00 5.68
N HIS A 43 -15.18 -6.34 4.51
CA HIS A 43 -16.35 -7.20 4.37
C HIS A 43 -16.12 -8.62 4.93
N GLU A 44 -15.00 -9.25 4.55
CA GLU A 44 -14.60 -10.58 5.05
C GLU A 44 -14.44 -10.60 6.58
N LEU A 45 -13.97 -9.48 7.14
CA LEU A 45 -13.84 -9.25 8.58
C LEU A 45 -15.15 -8.79 9.26
N GLU A 46 -16.29 -8.83 8.57
CA GLU A 46 -17.59 -8.35 9.10
C GLU A 46 -17.53 -6.95 9.72
N TRP A 47 -16.69 -6.08 9.16
CA TRP A 47 -16.53 -4.70 9.63
C TRP A 47 -16.11 -4.62 11.10
N SER A 48 -15.36 -5.61 11.60
CA SER A 48 -14.82 -5.62 12.95
C SER A 48 -14.03 -4.34 13.25
N ASN A 49 -14.22 -3.81 14.46
CA ASN A 49 -13.56 -2.58 14.92
C ASN A 49 -12.38 -2.86 15.87
N GLY A 50 -12.04 -4.12 16.11
CA GLY A 50 -11.03 -4.51 17.09
C GLY A 50 -10.28 -5.77 16.68
N PHE A 51 -9.06 -5.89 17.20
CA PHE A 51 -8.18 -7.03 16.91
C PHE A 51 -8.83 -8.38 17.26
N ALA A 52 -9.50 -8.48 18.41
CA ALA A 52 -10.10 -9.74 18.87
C ALA A 52 -11.12 -10.27 17.85
N ASP A 53 -12.06 -9.43 17.41
CA ASP A 53 -13.09 -9.80 16.43
C ASP A 53 -12.47 -10.11 15.06
N SER A 54 -11.52 -9.28 14.60
CA SER A 54 -10.80 -9.53 13.34
C SER A 54 -10.03 -10.86 13.38
N PHE A 55 -9.41 -11.19 14.51
CA PHE A 55 -8.62 -12.41 14.70
C PHE A 55 -9.49 -13.67 14.64
N LEU A 56 -10.71 -13.61 15.19
CA LEU A 56 -11.68 -14.70 15.07
C LEU A 56 -12.10 -14.97 13.63
N ARG A 57 -11.95 -13.97 12.74
CA ARG A 57 -12.34 -14.06 11.33
C ARG A 57 -11.20 -14.30 10.35
N LYS A 58 -9.97 -14.51 10.84
CA LYS A 58 -8.79 -14.67 9.98
C LYS A 58 -8.90 -15.78 8.93
N GLU A 59 -9.74 -16.80 9.15
CA GLU A 59 -9.92 -17.91 8.19
C GLU A 59 -10.80 -17.53 6.98
N PHE A 60 -11.57 -16.44 7.11
CA PHE A 60 -12.46 -15.89 6.07
C PHE A 60 -11.80 -14.81 5.20
N ILE A 61 -10.54 -14.46 5.47
CA ILE A 61 -9.83 -13.53 4.59
C ILE A 61 -9.51 -14.22 3.25
N TYR A 62 -9.64 -13.45 2.17
CA TYR A 62 -9.49 -13.95 0.80
C TYR A 62 -10.42 -15.13 0.44
N THR A 63 -11.64 -15.18 0.99
CA THR A 63 -12.65 -16.20 0.62
C THR A 63 -13.78 -15.66 -0.24
N GLU A 64 -14.25 -14.43 -0.02
CA GLU A 64 -15.45 -13.92 -0.66
C GLU A 64 -15.32 -12.42 -0.92
N ARG A 65 -15.76 -11.98 -2.11
CA ARG A 65 -15.93 -10.56 -2.39
C ARG A 65 -17.34 -10.10 -2.06
N PRO A 66 -17.50 -8.86 -1.58
CA PRO A 66 -18.80 -8.29 -1.29
C PRO A 66 -19.66 -8.18 -2.55
N PRO A 67 -20.98 -8.35 -2.43
CA PRO A 67 -21.92 -8.10 -3.53
C PRO A 67 -21.78 -6.68 -4.09
N LEU A 68 -22.01 -6.51 -5.40
CA LEU A 68 -21.83 -5.21 -6.07
C LEU A 68 -22.70 -4.08 -5.49
N PHE A 69 -23.91 -4.39 -5.01
CA PHE A 69 -24.77 -3.39 -4.38
C PHE A 69 -24.19 -2.89 -3.05
N SER A 70 -23.58 -3.78 -2.26
CA SER A 70 -22.93 -3.44 -0.99
C SER A 70 -21.66 -2.64 -1.24
N TRP A 71 -20.88 -3.02 -2.26
CA TRP A 71 -19.75 -2.24 -2.75
C TRP A 71 -20.17 -0.82 -3.15
N ALA A 72 -21.17 -0.68 -4.01
CA ALA A 72 -21.60 0.62 -4.52
C ALA A 72 -22.04 1.54 -3.37
N ALA A 73 -22.87 1.03 -2.45
CA ALA A 73 -23.31 1.78 -1.28
C ALA A 73 -22.14 2.22 -0.37
N TRP A 74 -21.20 1.31 -0.09
CA TRP A 74 -20.03 1.65 0.72
C TRP A 74 -19.11 2.66 0.02
N ARG A 75 -18.83 2.43 -1.27
CA ARG A 75 -17.98 3.29 -2.10
C ARG A 75 -18.53 4.70 -2.08
N ASP A 76 -19.82 4.88 -2.36
CA ASP A 76 -20.39 6.22 -2.46
C ASP A 76 -20.38 6.98 -1.13
N ALA A 77 -20.46 6.27 0.01
CA ALA A 77 -20.37 6.85 1.33
C ALA A 77 -18.93 7.16 1.80
N ASN A 78 -17.93 6.37 1.38
CA ASN A 78 -16.58 6.40 1.97
C ASN A 78 -15.47 6.83 0.99
N PHE A 79 -15.77 6.91 -0.30
CA PHE A 79 -14.76 7.05 -1.35
C PHE A 79 -13.77 8.20 -1.10
N MET A 80 -14.25 9.40 -0.83
CA MET A 80 -13.39 10.57 -0.64
C MET A 80 -12.48 10.42 0.58
N THR A 81 -13.03 9.89 1.68
CA THR A 81 -12.28 9.63 2.91
C THR A 81 -11.19 8.59 2.66
N GLU A 82 -11.50 7.49 1.97
CA GLU A 82 -10.53 6.42 1.68
C GLU A 82 -9.47 6.85 0.67
N LEU A 83 -9.85 7.67 -0.31
CA LEU A 83 -8.92 8.26 -1.27
C LEU A 83 -7.94 9.21 -0.56
N GLN A 84 -8.42 10.02 0.38
CA GLN A 84 -7.59 10.89 1.20
C GLN A 84 -6.66 10.10 2.13
N ARG A 85 -7.18 9.06 2.80
CA ARG A 85 -6.37 8.14 3.63
C ARG A 85 -5.27 7.46 2.84
N TRP A 86 -5.53 7.08 1.59
CA TRP A 86 -4.52 6.52 0.69
C TRP A 86 -3.37 7.51 0.43
N CYS A 87 -3.68 8.80 0.23
CA CYS A 87 -2.65 9.84 0.17
C CYS A 87 -1.89 9.98 1.47
N TYR A 88 -2.61 9.95 2.59
CA TYR A 88 -2.04 10.14 3.92
C TYR A 88 -1.06 9.04 4.29
N MET A 89 -1.28 7.82 3.79
CA MET A 89 -0.27 6.76 3.87
C MET A 89 1.06 7.18 3.25
N ILE A 90 1.04 7.74 2.04
CA ILE A 90 2.27 8.15 1.35
C ILE A 90 2.90 9.32 2.10
N ASP A 91 2.09 10.33 2.43
CA ASP A 91 2.55 11.51 3.18
C ASP A 91 3.20 11.10 4.49
N PHE A 92 2.53 10.30 5.31
CA PHE A 92 3.04 9.82 6.60
C PHE A 92 4.46 9.27 6.48
N TRP A 93 4.69 8.34 5.54
CA TRP A 93 6.00 7.72 5.40
C TRP A 93 7.03 8.69 4.83
N MET A 94 6.67 9.51 3.85
CA MET A 94 7.60 10.45 3.23
C MET A 94 8.02 11.57 4.19
N THR A 95 7.11 12.07 5.02
CA THR A 95 7.32 13.17 5.99
C THR A 95 7.86 12.70 7.34
N ASN A 96 8.52 11.54 7.39
CA ASN A 96 9.11 10.97 8.60
C ASN A 96 8.08 10.72 9.72
N GLY A 97 6.88 10.28 9.36
CA GLY A 97 5.84 9.91 10.29
C GLY A 97 5.08 11.09 10.88
N GLN A 98 4.93 12.19 10.14
CA GLN A 98 4.10 13.30 10.61
C GLN A 98 2.66 12.82 10.80
N SER A 99 2.14 12.96 12.03
CA SER A 99 0.78 12.53 12.33
C SER A 99 -0.22 13.55 11.76
N MET A 100 -1.22 13.03 11.08
CA MET A 100 -2.33 13.82 10.56
C MET A 100 -3.53 13.53 11.44
N GLU A 101 -4.27 14.56 11.86
CA GLU A 101 -5.52 14.32 12.59
C GLU A 101 -6.51 13.55 11.71
N ALA A 102 -7.48 12.89 12.35
CA ALA A 102 -8.50 12.10 11.67
C ALA A 102 -9.37 12.93 10.69
N ASP A 103 -9.38 14.27 10.83
CA ASP A 103 -10.06 15.23 9.96
C ASP A 103 -9.15 15.81 8.87
N GLY A 104 -7.89 15.39 8.81
CA GLY A 104 -6.90 15.91 7.88
C GLY A 104 -6.21 17.21 8.33
N ALA A 105 -6.42 17.66 9.57
CA ALA A 105 -5.64 18.75 10.13
C ALA A 105 -4.19 18.30 10.34
N ASN A 106 -3.26 19.12 9.86
CA ASN A 106 -1.84 18.85 10.00
C ASN A 106 -1.46 19.09 11.46
N THR A 107 -1.20 18.03 12.23
CA THR A 107 -0.54 18.23 13.52
C THR A 107 0.93 18.54 13.27
N THR A 108 1.50 19.38 14.11
CA THR A 108 2.94 19.64 14.09
C THR A 108 3.75 18.49 14.69
N GLY A 109 3.11 17.39 15.12
CA GLY A 109 3.73 16.29 15.83
C GLY A 109 4.07 15.10 14.93
N GLN A 110 5.27 14.58 15.10
CA GLN A 110 5.65 13.25 14.62
C GLN A 110 4.91 12.18 15.44
N ASP A 111 4.47 11.09 14.81
CA ASP A 111 3.80 9.97 15.49
C ASP A 111 4.69 9.42 16.63
N PRO A 112 4.13 9.13 17.82
CA PRO A 112 4.90 8.66 18.97
C PRO A 112 5.73 7.40 18.69
N ASN A 113 5.21 6.47 17.88
CA ASN A 113 5.94 5.26 17.53
C ASN A 113 7.13 5.57 16.60
N CYS A 114 7.00 6.57 15.72
CA CYS A 114 8.13 7.05 14.92
C CYS A 114 9.23 7.69 15.77
N GLN A 115 8.86 8.38 16.85
CA GLN A 115 9.80 9.01 17.77
C GLN A 115 10.54 8.01 18.67
N THR A 116 9.84 6.95 19.10
CA THR A 116 10.31 6.07 20.18
C THR A 116 10.78 4.71 19.69
N ASN A 117 10.13 4.15 18.67
CA ASN A 117 10.30 2.75 18.27
C ASN A 117 10.96 2.62 16.90
N MET A 118 11.37 3.73 16.28
CA MET A 118 12.03 3.75 14.98
C MET A 118 13.26 4.63 14.98
N ILE A 119 14.30 4.16 14.30
CA ILE A 119 15.51 4.96 14.06
C ILE A 119 15.21 6.08 13.05
N ASP A 120 14.44 5.74 12.02
CA ASP A 120 14.06 6.63 10.93
C ASP A 120 12.71 6.19 10.37
N CYS A 121 11.69 7.05 10.47
CA CYS A 121 10.36 6.75 9.95
C CYS A 121 10.27 6.93 8.43
N ARG A 122 11.30 7.46 7.77
CA ARG A 122 11.31 7.55 6.31
C ARG A 122 11.62 6.21 5.67
N PRO A 123 10.94 5.85 4.57
CA PRO A 123 11.22 4.60 3.88
C PRO A 123 12.64 4.61 3.33
N LYS A 124 13.36 3.50 3.52
CA LYS A 124 14.67 3.29 2.89
C LYS A 124 14.55 3.09 1.38
N THR A 125 13.41 2.60 0.92
CA THR A 125 13.07 2.54 -0.50
C THR A 125 11.56 2.53 -0.69
N VAL A 126 11.12 2.95 -1.87
CA VAL A 126 9.74 2.84 -2.33
C VAL A 126 9.66 1.76 -3.42
N ILE A 127 8.65 0.90 -3.34
CA ILE A 127 8.35 -0.12 -4.36
C ILE A 127 6.90 0.00 -4.84
N SER A 128 6.65 -0.43 -6.06
CA SER A 128 5.31 -0.50 -6.66
C SER A 128 4.78 -1.93 -6.60
N TYR A 129 3.57 -2.09 -6.08
CA TYR A 129 2.87 -3.38 -6.04
C TYR A 129 2.62 -3.93 -7.46
N GLU A 130 2.22 -3.08 -8.39
CA GLU A 130 1.94 -3.46 -9.78
C GLU A 130 3.20 -3.95 -10.49
N LYS A 131 4.31 -3.21 -10.36
CA LYS A 131 5.60 -3.64 -10.92
C LYS A 131 6.14 -4.90 -10.22
N LEU A 132 5.98 -5.00 -8.90
CA LEU A 132 6.41 -6.17 -8.13
C LEU A 132 5.72 -7.46 -8.60
N ASN A 133 4.44 -7.38 -8.98
CA ASN A 133 3.68 -8.52 -9.47
C ASN A 133 3.86 -8.78 -10.97
N ASP A 134 4.46 -7.85 -11.71
CA ASP A 134 4.75 -8.02 -13.12
C ASP A 134 6.05 -8.82 -13.34
N ARG A 135 6.03 -9.75 -14.30
CA ARG A 135 7.18 -10.65 -14.54
C ARG A 135 8.38 -9.92 -15.15
N ALA A 136 8.15 -8.86 -15.93
CA ALA A 136 9.22 -8.12 -16.56
C ALA A 136 9.93 -7.18 -15.57
N THR A 137 9.16 -6.49 -14.74
CA THR A 137 9.62 -5.43 -13.85
C THR A 137 9.83 -5.87 -12.40
N GLY A 138 9.17 -6.94 -11.93
CA GLY A 138 9.20 -7.31 -10.50
C GLY A 138 10.56 -7.76 -9.97
N ARG A 139 11.47 -8.22 -10.84
CA ARG A 139 12.88 -8.45 -10.46
C ARG A 139 13.57 -7.17 -10.00
N GLN A 140 13.25 -6.03 -10.62
CA GLN A 140 13.81 -4.73 -10.23
C GLN A 140 13.24 -4.27 -8.88
N GLU A 141 11.94 -4.48 -8.64
CA GLU A 141 11.31 -4.15 -7.35
C GLU A 141 11.84 -5.02 -6.20
N ILE A 142 12.03 -6.33 -6.43
CA ILE A 142 12.68 -7.21 -5.46
C ILE A 142 14.14 -6.82 -5.23
N ALA A 143 14.87 -6.36 -6.25
CA ALA A 143 16.23 -5.90 -6.07
C ALA A 143 16.32 -4.69 -5.14
N LYS A 144 15.37 -3.75 -5.19
CA LYS A 144 15.26 -2.63 -4.25
C LYS A 144 15.06 -3.13 -2.82
N LEU A 145 14.10 -4.04 -2.63
CA LEU A 145 13.82 -4.65 -1.32
C LEU A 145 15.04 -5.38 -0.77
N ALA A 146 15.74 -6.15 -1.60
CA ALA A 146 16.96 -6.85 -1.21
C ALA A 146 18.11 -5.88 -0.88
N GLY A 147 18.23 -4.76 -1.60
CA GLY A 147 19.24 -3.72 -1.33
C GLY A 147 19.07 -3.06 0.04
N VAL A 148 17.82 -2.91 0.51
CA VAL A 148 17.55 -2.44 1.89
C VAL A 148 18.08 -3.43 2.93
N MET A 149 17.96 -4.72 2.66
CA MET A 149 18.43 -5.78 3.55
C MET A 149 19.95 -5.96 3.49
N ASP A 150 20.61 -5.73 2.34
CA ASP A 150 22.04 -6.03 2.11
C ASP A 150 22.99 -5.43 3.14
N ASN A 151 22.58 -4.34 3.79
CA ASN A 151 23.37 -3.65 4.79
C ASN A 151 23.06 -4.09 6.24
N GLN A 152 22.23 -5.11 6.43
CA GLN A 152 21.80 -5.57 7.75
C GLN A 152 22.70 -6.69 8.29
N ALA A 153 23.48 -6.38 9.32
CA ALA A 153 24.49 -7.27 9.89
C ALA A 153 23.95 -8.63 10.39
N ASN A 154 22.64 -8.73 10.68
CA ASN A 154 22.01 -9.90 11.30
C ASN A 154 20.97 -10.57 10.40
N VAL A 155 20.96 -10.27 9.10
CA VAL A 155 20.05 -10.89 8.14
C VAL A 155 20.87 -11.76 7.18
N PRO A 156 20.73 -13.10 7.20
CA PRO A 156 21.37 -13.94 6.20
C PRO A 156 20.67 -13.73 4.85
N ILE A 157 21.39 -13.16 3.89
CA ILE A 157 20.84 -12.82 2.58
C ILE A 157 21.44 -13.73 1.52
N ILE A 158 20.58 -14.18 0.61
CA ILE A 158 21.01 -14.96 -0.56
C ILE A 158 21.88 -14.09 -1.48
N GLN A 159 22.85 -14.72 -2.13
CA GLN A 159 23.74 -14.01 -3.06
C GLN A 159 22.95 -13.32 -4.18
N PRO A 160 23.38 -12.14 -4.66
CA PRO A 160 22.69 -11.41 -5.73
C PRO A 160 22.35 -12.26 -6.96
N ALA A 161 23.25 -13.17 -7.34
CA ALA A 161 23.05 -14.08 -8.47
C ALA A 161 21.85 -15.04 -8.30
N ALA A 162 21.49 -15.39 -7.07
CA ALA A 162 20.39 -16.31 -6.78
C ALA A 162 19.01 -15.62 -6.71
N ARG A 163 18.97 -14.29 -6.55
CA ARG A 163 17.72 -13.53 -6.32
C ARG A 163 16.71 -13.69 -7.45
N ASN A 164 17.19 -13.63 -8.70
CA ASN A 164 16.33 -13.79 -9.88
C ASN A 164 15.73 -15.19 -9.98
N CYS A 165 16.51 -16.22 -9.62
CA CYS A 165 16.03 -17.60 -9.59
C CYS A 165 14.92 -17.76 -8.55
N VAL A 166 15.17 -17.27 -7.32
CA VAL A 166 14.19 -17.32 -6.23
C VAL A 166 12.92 -16.53 -6.58
N TYR A 167 13.05 -15.34 -7.17
CA TYR A 167 11.88 -14.57 -7.61
C TYR A 167 11.04 -15.35 -8.62
N ASN A 168 11.67 -15.89 -9.66
CA ASN A 168 10.96 -16.68 -10.67
C ASN A 168 10.27 -17.88 -10.04
N GLU A 169 10.95 -18.57 -9.12
CA GLU A 169 10.40 -19.72 -8.40
C GLU A 169 9.18 -19.34 -7.57
N VAL A 170 9.23 -18.23 -6.82
CA VAL A 170 8.10 -17.71 -6.04
C VAL A 170 6.92 -17.32 -6.94
N MET A 171 7.19 -16.70 -8.08
CA MET A 171 6.17 -16.25 -9.02
C MET A 171 5.57 -17.40 -9.85
N LEU A 172 6.30 -18.48 -10.08
CA LEU A 172 5.85 -19.66 -10.83
C LEU A 172 5.18 -20.71 -9.94
N ASN A 173 5.77 -20.95 -8.77
CA ASN A 173 5.40 -22.02 -7.84
C ASN A 173 4.86 -21.45 -6.54
N SER A 174 4.06 -20.38 -6.62
CA SER A 174 3.36 -19.80 -5.48
C SER A 174 2.70 -20.93 -4.67
N GLN A 175 2.97 -20.98 -3.37
CA GLN A 175 2.67 -22.15 -2.55
C GLN A 175 1.21 -22.61 -2.69
N PRO A 176 0.95 -23.92 -2.95
CA PRO A 176 -0.39 -24.47 -2.95
C PRO A 176 -1.12 -24.13 -1.64
N GLY A 177 -2.31 -23.54 -1.76
CA GLY A 177 -3.16 -23.17 -0.61
C GLY A 177 -3.06 -21.72 -0.15
N TRP A 178 -2.17 -20.90 -0.73
CA TRP A 178 -2.14 -19.47 -0.43
C TRP A 178 -3.32 -18.76 -1.10
N LYS A 179 -4.33 -18.41 -0.30
CA LYS A 179 -5.46 -17.61 -0.76
C LYS A 179 -4.96 -16.20 -1.09
N ASN A 180 -5.40 -15.69 -2.23
CA ASN A 180 -5.11 -14.33 -2.69
C ASN A 180 -6.39 -13.76 -3.34
N ASN A 181 -6.32 -12.54 -3.87
CA ASN A 181 -7.47 -11.92 -4.52
C ASN A 181 -8.11 -12.79 -5.63
N ALA A 182 -7.35 -13.62 -6.35
CA ALA A 182 -7.90 -14.48 -7.40
C ALA A 182 -8.75 -15.64 -6.85
N HIS A 183 -8.56 -16.02 -5.58
CA HIS A 183 -9.28 -17.12 -4.93
C HIS A 183 -10.60 -16.71 -4.29
N ARG A 184 -10.90 -15.41 -4.20
CA ARG A 184 -12.17 -14.92 -3.65
C ARG A 184 -13.32 -15.32 -4.58
N ALA A 185 -14.35 -15.92 -4.00
CA ALA A 185 -15.66 -16.09 -4.66
C ALA A 185 -16.37 -14.73 -4.86
N GLY A 186 -17.39 -14.69 -5.71
CA GLY A 186 -18.17 -13.48 -5.99
C GLY A 186 -17.80 -12.78 -7.31
N PRO A 187 -18.20 -11.51 -7.49
CA PRO A 187 -17.92 -10.74 -8.71
C PRO A 187 -16.43 -10.69 -9.04
N VAL A 188 -16.07 -10.45 -10.31
CA VAL A 188 -14.66 -10.29 -10.67
C VAL A 188 -14.18 -8.89 -10.29
N ASN A 189 -12.86 -8.70 -10.12
CA ASN A 189 -12.30 -7.41 -9.73
C ASN A 189 -12.72 -6.26 -10.67
N ASP A 190 -12.92 -6.56 -11.96
CA ASP A 190 -13.29 -5.57 -12.96
C ASP A 190 -14.73 -5.06 -12.81
N ASP A 191 -15.59 -5.76 -12.07
CA ASP A 191 -16.96 -5.33 -11.80
C ASP A 191 -17.03 -4.19 -10.76
N TYR A 192 -15.97 -4.01 -9.96
CA TYR A 192 -15.85 -2.97 -8.93
C TYR A 192 -15.45 -1.63 -9.56
N LYS A 193 -16.38 -1.05 -10.32
CA LYS A 193 -16.20 0.24 -11.00
C LYS A 193 -16.36 1.43 -10.05
N PHE A 194 -15.69 2.52 -10.40
CA PHE A 194 -15.90 3.85 -9.81
C PHE A 194 -16.78 4.70 -10.73
N THR A 195 -17.45 5.70 -10.17
CA THR A 195 -18.18 6.68 -10.99
C THR A 195 -17.20 7.63 -11.69
N MET A 196 -17.66 8.32 -12.75
CA MET A 196 -16.86 9.32 -13.44
C MET A 196 -16.32 10.39 -12.48
N THR A 197 -17.17 10.90 -11.58
CA THR A 197 -16.78 11.90 -10.57
C THR A 197 -15.68 11.37 -9.65
N GLN A 198 -15.76 10.10 -9.24
CA GLN A 198 -14.74 9.46 -8.40
C GLN A 198 -13.42 9.28 -9.16
N MET A 199 -13.45 8.89 -10.43
CA MET A 199 -12.25 8.79 -11.28
C MET A 199 -11.58 10.14 -11.50
N LEU A 200 -12.37 11.21 -11.71
CA LEU A 200 -11.85 12.58 -11.80
C LEU A 200 -11.21 13.04 -10.48
N ALA A 201 -11.78 12.66 -9.33
CA ALA A 201 -11.18 12.96 -8.03
C ALA A 201 -9.85 12.22 -7.82
N MET A 202 -9.73 10.95 -8.22
CA MET A 202 -8.44 10.24 -8.20
C MET A 202 -7.41 10.93 -9.10
N LYS A 203 -7.82 11.32 -10.31
CA LYS A 203 -6.95 12.06 -11.24
C LYS A 203 -6.44 13.36 -10.62
N GLN A 204 -7.33 14.16 -10.04
CA GLN A 204 -6.94 15.42 -9.40
C GLN A 204 -5.96 15.18 -8.25
N LEU A 205 -6.17 14.12 -7.48
CA LEU A 205 -5.29 13.74 -6.39
C LEU A 205 -3.88 13.37 -6.90
N PHE A 206 -3.76 12.63 -8.00
CA PHE A 206 -2.44 12.34 -8.58
C PHE A 206 -1.71 13.60 -9.05
N ILE A 207 -2.43 14.56 -9.65
CA ILE A 207 -1.84 15.86 -10.03
C ILE A 207 -1.32 16.60 -8.79
N ASN A 208 -2.07 16.57 -7.68
CA ASN A 208 -1.64 17.19 -6.42
C ASN A 208 -0.39 16.49 -5.85
N MET A 209 -0.34 15.15 -5.89
CA MET A 209 0.82 14.38 -5.44
C MET A 209 2.04 14.61 -6.33
N GLU A 210 1.88 14.70 -7.64
CA GLU A 210 2.94 15.07 -8.58
C GLU A 210 3.46 16.47 -8.31
N THR A 211 2.58 17.43 -8.03
CA THR A 211 3.00 18.81 -7.68
C THR A 211 3.84 18.82 -6.39
N LYS A 212 3.46 18.00 -5.39
CA LYS A 212 4.16 17.95 -4.10
C LYS A 212 5.49 17.20 -4.17
N TYR A 213 5.51 16.05 -4.83
CA TYR A 213 6.65 15.12 -4.88
C TYR A 213 7.50 15.23 -6.14
N GLY A 214 7.08 16.04 -7.12
CA GLY A 214 7.77 16.23 -8.39
C GLY A 214 9.00 17.13 -8.27
N PRO A 215 9.74 17.31 -9.38
CA PRO A 215 11.01 18.04 -9.40
C PRO A 215 10.93 19.48 -8.90
N ASP A 216 9.79 20.15 -9.13
CA ASP A 216 9.55 21.53 -8.70
C ASP A 216 8.92 21.62 -7.29
N GLY A 217 8.60 20.48 -6.67
CA GLY A 217 8.00 20.38 -5.35
C GLY A 217 9.02 20.40 -4.20
N GLU A 218 8.51 20.39 -2.96
CA GLU A 218 9.34 20.36 -1.74
C GLU A 218 10.29 19.15 -1.71
N TRP A 219 9.91 18.06 -2.37
CA TRP A 219 10.62 16.78 -2.36
C TRP A 219 11.38 16.50 -3.67
N GLY A 220 11.56 17.49 -4.53
CA GLY A 220 12.09 17.28 -5.89
C GLY A 220 13.50 16.70 -6.00
N ASN A 221 14.29 16.76 -4.92
CA ASN A 221 15.64 16.16 -4.87
C ASN A 221 15.68 14.78 -4.19
N ASP A 222 14.53 14.25 -3.75
CA ASP A 222 14.45 12.98 -3.04
C ASP A 222 14.18 11.81 -4.01
N GLU A 223 15.06 10.81 -4.01
CA GLU A 223 14.96 9.67 -4.94
C GLU A 223 13.68 8.84 -4.71
N ASN A 224 13.21 8.73 -3.46
CA ASN A 224 11.96 8.04 -3.17
C ASN A 224 10.77 8.85 -3.68
N ALA A 225 10.79 10.18 -3.53
CA ALA A 225 9.74 11.06 -4.07
C ALA A 225 9.66 10.98 -5.60
N ALA A 226 10.80 10.98 -6.29
CA ALA A 226 10.84 10.79 -7.73
C ALA A 226 10.19 9.45 -8.14
N TYR A 227 10.45 8.38 -7.39
CA TYR A 227 9.84 7.07 -7.65
C TYR A 227 8.33 7.02 -7.31
N VAL A 228 7.88 7.75 -6.28
CA VAL A 228 6.45 7.95 -5.99
C VAL A 228 5.76 8.57 -7.20
N VAL A 229 6.31 9.66 -7.75
CA VAL A 229 5.77 10.34 -8.94
C VAL A 229 5.74 9.43 -10.16
N GLU A 230 6.79 8.63 -10.37
CA GLU A 230 6.80 7.63 -11.44
C GLU A 230 5.62 6.65 -11.31
N CYS A 231 5.33 6.17 -10.10
CA CYS A 231 4.16 5.31 -9.84
C CYS A 231 2.85 6.05 -10.10
N MET A 232 2.72 7.32 -9.68
CA MET A 232 1.52 8.14 -9.92
C MET A 232 1.24 8.31 -11.41
N ASN A 233 2.28 8.56 -12.23
CA ASN A 233 2.14 8.75 -13.67
C ASN A 233 1.68 7.48 -14.39
N GLN A 234 2.15 6.31 -13.93
CA GLN A 234 1.63 5.03 -14.38
C GLN A 234 0.14 4.89 -14.06
N TYR A 235 -0.26 5.12 -12.81
CA TYR A 235 -1.67 4.99 -12.40
C TYR A 235 -2.58 6.03 -13.06
N LEU A 236 -2.08 7.24 -13.30
CA LEU A 236 -2.81 8.29 -14.01
C LEU A 236 -3.14 7.87 -15.44
N THR A 237 -2.22 7.17 -16.10
CA THR A 237 -2.44 6.60 -17.44
C THR A 237 -3.60 5.60 -17.43
N GLU A 238 -3.63 4.69 -16.45
CA GLU A 238 -4.71 3.71 -16.28
C GLU A 238 -6.06 4.39 -16.03
N ILE A 239 -6.10 5.36 -15.11
CA ILE A 239 -7.33 6.11 -14.79
C ILE A 239 -7.84 6.89 -16.00
N CYS A 240 -6.95 7.55 -16.75
CA CYS A 240 -7.34 8.31 -17.94
C CYS A 240 -7.89 7.40 -19.05
N ALA A 241 -7.40 6.16 -19.17
CA ALA A 241 -7.94 5.19 -20.13
C ALA A 241 -9.38 4.75 -19.78
N GLU A 242 -9.76 4.72 -18.49
CA GLU A 242 -11.12 4.40 -18.04
C GLU A 242 -12.11 5.60 -18.10
N ILE A 243 -11.62 6.83 -18.30
CA ILE A 243 -12.47 8.05 -18.38
C ILE A 243 -13.06 8.27 -19.79
N ILE A 244 -12.54 7.59 -20.81
CA ILE A 244 -12.96 7.71 -22.21
C ILE A 244 -14.27 6.96 -22.45
#